data_AF-A0A8I1EEC8-F1
#
_entry.id   AF-A0A8I1EEC8-F1
#
_cell.length_a   1.000
_cell.length_b   1.000
_cell.length_c   1.000
_cell.angle_alpha   90.00
_cell.angle_beta   90.00
_cell.angle_gamma   90.00
#
_symmetry.space_group_name_H-M   'P 1'
#
loop_
_entity.id
_entity.type
_entity.pdbx_description
1 polymer ?
#
loop_
_entity_poly.entity_id
_entity_poly.type
_entity_poly.pdbx_seq_one_letter_code
_entity_poly.pdbx_strand_id
1 'polypeptide(L)'
;MNIQFLPNFLRQIFARKGSAASLPPEVPKSDDHAYELNLDDPWLRFMIFGYKPHGYGFREVLAFNRVEFDTHHDFIQWLFPNQVGSPINPHAPRLTDAHRELYRRLPELRSAVEEGITKFYRFLGFKEVIGGFERADDFEKGFQYWVTRLDHNHRRISRLLTFLCEIGERSQASSLLVYLETELAEANLLGIEAIPYWRAILAAAIDGATSQ
;
A
#
# COMPACT_ATOMS: atom_id res chain seq x y z
N MET A 1 -22.32 -13.55 8.44
CA MET A 1 -21.61 -12.27 8.19
C MET A 1 -22.65 -11.16 8.13
N ASN A 2 -22.56 -10.13 8.97
CA ASN A 2 -23.58 -9.08 9.04
C ASN A 2 -23.36 -8.07 7.89
N ILE A 3 -24.23 -8.11 6.89
CA ILE A 3 -24.11 -7.43 5.58
C ILE A 3 -24.37 -5.91 5.70
N GLN A 4 -24.88 -5.45 6.85
CA GLN A 4 -25.26 -4.05 7.06
C GLN A 4 -24.07 -3.06 7.09
N PHE A 5 -22.84 -3.52 7.33
CA PHE A 5 -21.66 -2.63 7.37
C PHE A 5 -20.81 -2.67 6.09
N LEU A 6 -21.27 -3.37 5.06
CA LEU A 6 -20.56 -3.41 3.78
C LEU A 6 -20.87 -2.14 2.96
N PRO A 7 -19.86 -1.57 2.26
CA PRO A 7 -20.06 -0.57 1.21
C PRO A 7 -21.16 -0.96 0.22
N ASN A 8 -21.91 0.01 -0.31
CA ASN A 8 -23.12 -0.20 -1.10
C ASN A 8 -22.97 -1.19 -2.27
N PHE A 9 -21.80 -1.25 -2.91
CA PHE A 9 -21.56 -2.17 -4.03
C PHE A 9 -21.43 -3.64 -3.59
N LEU A 10 -20.84 -3.90 -2.41
CA LEU A 10 -20.76 -5.25 -1.86
C LEU A 10 -22.16 -5.77 -1.49
N ARG A 11 -23.07 -4.89 -1.02
CA ARG A 11 -24.48 -5.25 -0.86
C ARG A 11 -25.10 -5.71 -2.19
N GLN A 12 -24.74 -5.10 -3.31
CA GLN A 12 -25.23 -5.52 -4.65
C GLN A 12 -24.66 -6.87 -5.09
N ILE A 13 -23.38 -7.15 -4.80
CA ILE A 13 -22.76 -8.46 -5.06
C ILE A 13 -23.44 -9.56 -4.23
N PHE A 14 -23.74 -9.30 -2.96
CA PHE A 14 -24.47 -10.25 -2.10
C PHE A 14 -25.94 -10.39 -2.49
N ALA A 15 -26.59 -9.33 -2.98
CA ALA A 15 -27.98 -9.38 -3.44
C ALA A 15 -28.18 -10.24 -4.70
N ARG A 16 -27.20 -10.27 -5.62
CA ARG A 16 -27.26 -11.11 -6.84
C ARG A 16 -27.16 -12.61 -6.57
N LYS A 17 -26.59 -13.05 -5.44
CA LYS A 17 -26.48 -14.47 -5.08
C LYS A 17 -27.77 -15.07 -4.47
N GLY A 18 -28.85 -14.29 -4.31
CA GLY A 18 -30.02 -14.66 -3.51
C GLY A 18 -31.39 -14.70 -4.19
N SER A 19 -31.53 -14.48 -5.50
CA SER A 19 -32.88 -14.45 -6.11
C SER A 19 -32.91 -15.08 -7.49
N ALA A 20 -33.59 -16.23 -7.58
CA ALA A 20 -34.17 -16.72 -8.82
C ALA A 20 -35.52 -16.00 -9.03
N ALA A 21 -35.54 -14.92 -9.82
CA ALA A 21 -36.76 -14.34 -10.36
C ALA A 21 -36.44 -13.55 -11.64
N SER A 22 -37.30 -13.73 -12.65
CA SER A 22 -37.20 -13.30 -14.05
C SER A 22 -36.89 -11.81 -14.28
N LEU A 23 -36.04 -11.55 -15.28
CA LEU A 23 -35.62 -10.23 -15.80
C LEU A 23 -36.77 -9.46 -16.50
N PRO A 24 -36.92 -8.13 -16.28
CA PRO A 24 -37.58 -7.21 -17.22
C PRO A 24 -36.58 -6.65 -18.27
N PRO A 25 -37.07 -6.11 -19.40
CA PRO A 25 -36.26 -5.91 -20.59
C PRO A 25 -35.39 -4.63 -20.55
N GLU A 26 -34.17 -4.81 -21.05
CA GLU A 26 -33.17 -3.85 -21.56
C GLU A 26 -32.70 -2.70 -20.66
N VAL A 27 -31.60 -2.96 -19.94
CA VAL A 27 -30.63 -1.97 -19.45
C VAL A 27 -29.49 -1.86 -20.47
N PRO A 28 -28.94 -0.66 -20.76
CA PRO A 28 -27.91 -0.49 -21.78
C PRO A 28 -26.64 -1.29 -21.46
N LYS A 29 -26.03 -1.90 -22.48
CA LYS A 29 -24.74 -2.58 -22.38
C LYS A 29 -23.64 -1.54 -22.10
N SER A 30 -23.38 -1.23 -20.83
CA SER A 30 -22.04 -0.80 -20.43
C SER A 30 -21.17 -2.05 -20.34
N ASP A 31 -19.88 -1.94 -20.69
CA ASP A 31 -18.89 -3.01 -20.65
C ASP A 31 -18.66 -3.53 -19.21
N ASP A 32 -19.66 -4.27 -18.71
CA ASP A 32 -19.80 -4.78 -17.36
C ASP A 32 -18.93 -6.04 -17.23
N HIS A 33 -17.61 -5.84 -17.26
CA HIS A 33 -16.69 -6.81 -16.66
C HIS A 33 -16.85 -6.71 -15.16
N ALA A 34 -17.91 -7.31 -14.63
CA ALA A 34 -18.04 -7.58 -13.20
C ALA A 34 -16.87 -8.48 -12.81
N TYR A 35 -15.80 -7.89 -12.28
CA TYR A 35 -14.71 -8.68 -11.71
C TYR A 35 -15.29 -9.43 -10.51
N GLU A 36 -15.20 -10.75 -10.54
CA GLU A 36 -15.48 -11.55 -9.36
C GLU A 36 -14.40 -11.23 -8.33
N LEU A 37 -14.73 -10.35 -7.39
CA LEU A 37 -13.89 -10.12 -6.22
C LEU A 37 -13.74 -11.45 -5.49
N ASN A 38 -12.51 -11.96 -5.44
CA ASN A 38 -12.20 -13.09 -4.59
C ASN A 38 -12.28 -12.62 -3.13
N LEU A 39 -13.43 -12.84 -2.50
CA LEU A 39 -13.66 -12.44 -1.11
C LEU A 39 -12.80 -13.23 -0.10
N ASP A 40 -12.19 -14.33 -0.54
CA ASP A 40 -11.23 -15.10 0.23
C ASP A 40 -9.79 -14.61 0.05
N ASP A 41 -9.54 -13.62 -0.82
CA ASP A 41 -8.22 -13.05 -1.01
C ASP A 41 -7.72 -12.38 0.29
N PRO A 42 -6.57 -12.79 0.85
CA PRO A 42 -6.10 -12.30 2.14
C PRO A 42 -5.77 -10.81 2.14
N TRP A 43 -5.30 -10.25 1.02
CA TRP A 43 -4.97 -8.83 0.94
C TRP A 43 -6.24 -7.98 0.90
N LEU A 44 -7.21 -8.33 0.06
CA LEU A 44 -8.51 -7.65 0.03
C LEU A 44 -9.23 -7.76 1.37
N ARG A 45 -9.15 -8.93 2.01
CA ARG A 45 -9.70 -9.16 3.35
C ARG A 45 -9.11 -8.21 4.38
N PHE A 46 -7.80 -7.99 4.36
CA PHE A 46 -7.14 -7.06 5.25
C PHE A 46 -7.50 -5.60 4.92
N MET A 47 -7.32 -5.18 3.66
CA MET A 47 -7.46 -3.78 3.24
C MET A 47 -8.90 -3.26 3.32
N ILE A 48 -9.89 -4.10 2.97
CA ILE A 48 -11.29 -3.67 2.82
C ILE A 48 -12.21 -4.32 3.86
N PHE A 49 -12.03 -5.62 4.14
CA PHE A 49 -13.02 -6.38 4.92
C PHE A 49 -12.67 -6.54 6.42
N GLY A 50 -11.63 -5.85 6.90
CA GLY A 50 -11.29 -5.81 8.33
C GLY A 50 -10.72 -7.11 8.90
N TYR A 51 -10.17 -7.98 8.06
CA TYR A 51 -9.41 -9.15 8.51
C TYR A 51 -8.17 -8.74 9.30
N LYS A 52 -7.84 -9.52 10.35
CA LYS A 52 -6.83 -9.19 11.36
C LYS A 52 -5.78 -10.31 11.49
N PRO A 53 -4.94 -10.54 10.47
CA PRO A 53 -4.02 -11.68 10.44
C PRO A 53 -2.94 -11.65 11.53
N HIS A 54 -2.64 -10.47 12.05
CA HIS A 54 -1.65 -10.23 13.11
C HIS A 54 -2.30 -9.50 14.30
N GLY A 55 -3.57 -9.79 14.59
CA GLY A 55 -4.33 -9.20 15.70
C GLY A 55 -4.93 -7.81 15.43
N TYR A 56 -4.45 -7.11 14.39
CA TYR A 56 -4.92 -5.77 14.02
C TYR A 56 -5.44 -5.75 12.57
N GLY A 57 -6.57 -5.09 12.34
CA GLY A 57 -7.10 -4.83 11.01
C GLY A 57 -6.62 -3.49 10.46
N PHE A 58 -6.83 -3.27 9.16
CA PHE A 58 -6.37 -2.06 8.46
C PHE A 58 -6.77 -0.75 9.18
N ARG A 59 -8.01 -0.64 9.63
CA ARG A 59 -8.52 0.57 10.32
C ARG A 59 -7.87 0.81 11.68
N GLU A 60 -7.52 -0.26 12.41
CA GLU A 60 -6.79 -0.14 13.68
C GLU A 60 -5.35 0.29 13.45
N VAL A 61 -4.70 -0.27 12.43
CA VAL A 61 -3.34 0.13 12.02
C VAL A 61 -3.28 1.61 11.63
N LEU A 62 -4.29 2.13 10.93
CA LEU A 62 -4.38 3.56 10.62
C LEU A 62 -4.53 4.43 11.87
N ALA A 63 -5.16 3.92 12.93
CA ALA A 63 -5.37 4.63 14.18
C ALA A 63 -4.16 4.62 15.12
N PHE A 64 -3.16 3.76 14.88
CA PHE A 64 -1.97 3.66 15.73
C PHE A 64 -1.23 4.98 15.90
N ASN A 65 -0.77 5.27 17.11
CA ASN A 65 0.24 6.29 17.31
C ASN A 65 1.60 5.79 16.80
N ARG A 66 2.61 6.68 16.79
CA ARG A 66 3.95 6.36 16.26
C ARG A 66 4.64 5.21 16.98
N VAL A 67 4.47 5.11 18.30
CA VAL A 67 5.05 4.04 19.13
C VAL A 67 4.39 2.70 18.79
N GLU A 68 3.05 2.67 18.71
CA GLU A 68 2.31 1.48 18.33
C GLU A 68 2.67 1.00 16.92
N PHE A 69 2.82 1.94 15.98
CA PHE A 69 3.17 1.66 14.59
C PHE A 69 4.57 1.08 14.45
N ASP A 70 5.55 1.57 15.21
CA ASP A 70 6.90 0.99 15.20
C ASP A 70 6.98 -0.35 15.92
N THR A 71 6.25 -0.50 17.03
CA THR A 71 6.25 -1.71 17.86
C THR A 71 5.59 -2.89 17.13
N HIS A 72 4.40 -2.70 16.57
CA HIS A 72 3.58 -3.78 16.01
C HIS A 72 3.65 -3.85 14.48
N HIS A 73 4.85 -3.95 13.92
CA HIS A 73 5.09 -3.67 12.49
C HIS A 73 4.91 -4.85 11.51
N ASP A 74 4.33 -5.96 11.96
CA ASP A 74 4.05 -7.14 11.12
C ASP A 74 3.03 -6.84 10.00
N PHE A 75 2.28 -5.75 10.14
CA PHE A 75 1.33 -5.27 9.14
C PHE A 75 2.01 -4.64 7.91
N ILE A 76 3.29 -4.27 7.97
CA ILE A 76 3.95 -3.56 6.87
C ILE A 76 3.92 -4.40 5.59
N GLN A 77 4.04 -5.72 5.73
CA GLN A 77 3.95 -6.62 4.58
C GLN A 77 2.54 -6.74 3.99
N TRP A 78 1.51 -6.43 4.79
CA TRP A 78 0.09 -6.43 4.40
C TRP A 78 -0.35 -5.09 3.82
N LEU A 79 0.19 -3.97 4.32
CA LEU A 79 0.00 -2.65 3.72
C LEU A 79 0.63 -2.59 2.32
N PHE A 80 1.85 -3.12 2.19
CA PHE A 80 2.66 -3.01 0.97
C PHE A 80 3.14 -4.41 0.55
N PRO A 81 2.27 -5.30 0.04
CA PRO A 81 2.70 -6.60 -0.48
C PRO A 81 3.57 -6.41 -1.73
N ASN A 82 4.67 -7.16 -1.86
CA ASN A 82 5.45 -7.21 -3.09
C ASN A 82 5.16 -8.53 -3.85
N GLN A 83 5.51 -8.61 -5.14
CA GLN A 83 5.44 -9.84 -5.92
C GLN A 83 6.31 -10.95 -5.28
N VAL A 84 7.52 -10.57 -4.89
CA VAL A 84 8.40 -11.44 -4.10
C VAL A 84 7.90 -11.42 -2.65
N GLY A 85 7.47 -12.58 -2.17
CA GLY A 85 6.97 -12.75 -0.82
C GLY A 85 8.00 -12.38 0.24
N SER A 86 7.52 -12.00 1.41
CA SER A 86 8.38 -11.61 2.52
C SER A 86 9.06 -12.84 3.15
N PRO A 87 10.40 -12.84 3.32
CA PRO A 87 11.06 -13.86 4.14
C PRO A 87 10.78 -13.67 5.65
N ILE A 88 10.36 -12.46 6.06
CA ILE A 88 10.07 -12.11 7.47
C ILE A 88 8.66 -12.56 7.86
N ASN A 89 7.69 -12.41 6.95
CA ASN A 89 6.30 -12.80 7.17
C ASN A 89 5.81 -13.66 5.99
N PRO A 90 6.05 -14.98 6.01
CA PRO A 90 5.67 -15.88 4.92
C PRO A 90 4.16 -15.95 4.66
N HIS A 91 3.35 -15.56 5.65
CA HIS A 91 1.89 -15.56 5.56
C HIS A 91 1.31 -14.26 4.99
N ALA A 92 2.14 -13.21 4.84
CA ALA A 92 1.70 -11.98 4.19
C ALA A 92 1.40 -12.21 2.70
N PRO A 93 0.40 -11.52 2.15
CA PRO A 93 0.02 -11.68 0.75
C PRO A 93 1.17 -11.29 -0.18
N ARG A 94 1.16 -11.91 -1.36
CA ARG A 94 2.00 -11.51 -2.50
C ARG A 94 1.18 -10.63 -3.43
N LEU A 95 1.82 -9.62 -4.02
CA LEU A 95 1.17 -8.78 -5.02
C LEU A 95 1.07 -9.54 -6.35
N THR A 96 -0.15 -9.67 -6.86
CA THR A 96 -0.44 -10.37 -8.12
C THR A 96 -0.87 -9.37 -9.20
N ASP A 97 -0.95 -9.81 -10.45
CA ASP A 97 -1.47 -8.95 -11.52
C ASP A 97 -2.96 -8.65 -11.35
N ALA A 98 -3.72 -9.58 -10.76
CA ALA A 98 -5.10 -9.34 -10.38
C ALA A 98 -5.20 -8.22 -9.32
N HIS A 99 -4.28 -8.16 -8.36
CA HIS A 99 -4.21 -7.07 -7.39
C HIS A 99 -3.94 -5.71 -8.04
N ARG A 100 -3.00 -5.65 -8.99
CA ARG A 100 -2.73 -4.41 -9.76
C ARG A 100 -3.97 -3.96 -10.56
N GLU A 101 -4.66 -4.90 -11.19
CA GLU A 101 -5.89 -4.60 -11.94
C GLU A 101 -6.99 -4.06 -11.01
N LEU A 102 -7.18 -4.70 -9.86
CA LEU A 102 -8.13 -4.25 -8.84
C LEU A 102 -7.74 -2.88 -8.29
N TYR A 103 -6.47 -2.63 -7.98
CA TYR A 103 -6.01 -1.30 -7.56
C TYR A 103 -6.34 -0.23 -8.61
N ARG A 104 -6.17 -0.55 -9.91
CA ARG A 104 -6.48 0.38 -11.00
C ARG A 104 -7.97 0.71 -11.10
N ARG A 105 -8.83 -0.27 -10.85
CA ARG A 105 -10.27 -0.19 -11.17
C ARG A 105 -11.21 -0.04 -10.00
N LEU A 106 -10.79 -0.41 -8.78
CA LEU A 106 -11.63 -0.40 -7.58
C LEU A 106 -11.27 0.82 -6.70
N PRO A 107 -12.08 1.90 -6.72
CA PRO A 107 -11.77 3.12 -5.98
C PRO A 107 -11.57 2.90 -4.48
N GLU A 108 -12.28 1.95 -3.88
CA GLU A 108 -12.17 1.63 -2.46
C GLU A 108 -10.82 1.01 -2.11
N LEU A 109 -10.29 0.12 -2.96
CA LEU A 109 -8.95 -0.45 -2.76
C LEU A 109 -7.87 0.61 -2.96
N ARG A 110 -8.02 1.44 -3.99
CA ARG A 110 -7.11 2.57 -4.25
C ARG A 110 -7.05 3.50 -3.05
N SER A 111 -8.22 3.93 -2.55
CA SER A 111 -8.32 4.79 -1.37
C SER A 111 -7.68 4.14 -0.14
N ALA A 112 -7.92 2.85 0.11
CA ALA A 112 -7.27 2.15 1.22
C ALA A 112 -5.74 2.06 1.07
N VAL A 113 -5.24 1.83 -0.15
CA VAL A 113 -3.79 1.85 -0.43
C VAL A 113 -3.20 3.24 -0.15
N GLU A 114 -3.83 4.31 -0.66
CA GLU A 114 -3.40 5.70 -0.45
C GLU A 114 -3.41 6.09 1.04
N GLU A 115 -4.42 5.66 1.80
CA GLU A 115 -4.48 5.86 3.25
C GLU A 115 -3.31 5.16 3.96
N GLY A 116 -2.99 3.93 3.57
CA GLY A 116 -1.87 3.16 4.12
C GLY A 116 -0.51 3.79 3.82
N ILE A 117 -0.32 4.26 2.58
CA ILE A 117 0.87 5.00 2.15
C ILE A 117 1.01 6.30 2.95
N THR A 118 -0.06 7.10 3.01
CA THR A 118 -0.09 8.36 3.76
C THR A 118 0.24 8.14 5.24
N LYS A 119 -0.32 7.09 5.85
CA LYS A 119 -0.02 6.71 7.23
C LYS A 119 1.48 6.46 7.43
N PHE A 120 2.12 5.76 6.51
CA PHE A 120 3.54 5.45 6.60
C PHE A 120 4.42 6.69 6.40
N TYR A 121 4.07 7.60 5.49
CA TYR A 121 4.76 8.89 5.36
C TYR A 121 4.71 9.70 6.65
N ARG A 122 3.52 9.81 7.25
CA ARG A 122 3.35 10.50 8.55
C ARG A 122 4.16 9.82 9.65
N PHE A 123 4.23 8.48 9.66
CA PHE A 123 5.09 7.71 10.56
C PHE A 123 6.60 7.97 10.36
N LEU A 124 7.03 8.35 9.16
CA LEU A 124 8.42 8.76 8.90
C LEU A 124 8.67 10.26 9.12
N GLY A 125 7.62 11.03 9.40
CA GLY A 125 7.72 12.46 9.73
C GLY A 125 7.52 13.40 8.54
N PHE A 126 7.01 12.92 7.41
CA PHE A 126 6.78 13.74 6.23
C PHE A 126 5.41 13.50 5.62
N LYS A 127 5.05 14.28 4.61
CA LYS A 127 3.78 14.16 3.90
C LYS A 127 3.97 14.45 2.42
N GLU A 128 3.08 13.88 1.63
CA GLU A 128 2.98 14.18 0.21
C GLU A 128 2.24 15.52 0.00
N VAL A 129 2.72 16.28 -0.97
CA VAL A 129 2.15 17.56 -1.43
C VAL A 129 2.14 17.59 -2.95
N ILE A 130 1.47 18.59 -3.54
CA ILE A 130 1.48 18.77 -4.99
C ILE A 130 2.93 18.97 -5.46
N GLY A 131 3.41 18.05 -6.28
CA GLY A 131 4.76 18.12 -6.86
C GLY A 131 5.87 17.48 -6.02
N GLY A 132 5.57 16.86 -4.87
CA GLY A 132 6.58 16.10 -4.12
C GLY A 132 6.22 15.87 -2.66
N PHE A 133 7.21 16.09 -1.78
CA PHE A 133 7.13 15.80 -0.35
C PHE A 133 7.67 16.96 0.47
N GLU A 134 7.10 17.14 1.65
CA GLU A 134 7.60 18.10 2.64
C GLU A 134 7.57 17.52 4.05
N ARG A 135 8.37 18.10 4.94
CA ARG A 135 8.37 17.80 6.37
C ARG A 135 6.97 17.99 6.96
N ALA A 136 6.52 17.03 7.77
CA ALA A 136 5.31 17.20 8.57
C ALA A 136 5.60 18.05 9.81
N ASP A 137 4.55 18.56 10.46
CA ASP A 137 4.67 19.39 11.66
C ASP A 137 5.47 18.70 12.79
N ASP A 138 5.47 17.37 12.81
CA ASP A 138 6.20 16.54 13.77
C ASP A 138 7.39 15.79 13.15
N PHE A 139 8.02 16.39 12.12
CA PHE A 139 9.13 15.80 11.37
C PHE A 139 10.20 15.19 12.27
N GLU A 140 10.73 15.91 13.26
CA GLU A 140 11.82 15.38 14.09
C GLU A 140 11.44 14.12 14.86
N LYS A 141 10.15 13.97 15.22
CA LYS A 141 9.67 12.76 15.88
C LYS A 141 9.64 11.57 14.94
N GLY A 142 9.43 11.78 13.65
CA GLY A 142 9.48 10.73 12.63
C GLY A 142 10.88 10.48 12.08
N PHE A 143 11.65 11.54 11.89
CA PHE A 143 12.98 11.49 11.28
C PHE A 143 13.93 10.59 12.08
N GLN A 144 13.86 10.63 13.42
CA GLN A 144 14.63 9.74 14.30
C GLN A 144 14.47 8.24 14.00
N TYR A 145 13.36 7.82 13.37
CA TYR A 145 13.11 6.42 13.02
C TYR A 145 13.87 5.95 11.78
N TRP A 146 14.54 6.83 11.04
CA TRP A 146 15.27 6.44 9.84
C TRP A 146 16.56 7.24 9.57
N VAL A 147 16.84 8.29 10.35
CA VAL A 147 18.08 9.09 10.35
C VAL A 147 19.23 8.40 11.11
N THR A 148 19.52 7.15 10.76
CA THR A 148 20.64 6.41 11.33
C THR A 148 21.30 5.57 10.24
N ARG A 149 22.48 5.01 10.52
CA ARG A 149 23.24 4.22 9.54
C ARG A 149 22.56 2.90 9.17
N LEU A 150 21.89 2.28 10.14
CA LEU A 150 21.20 1.00 9.96
C LEU A 150 19.91 1.02 10.77
N ASP A 151 18.77 0.93 10.09
CA ASP A 151 17.45 0.87 10.71
C ASP A 151 16.55 -0.15 10.01
N HIS A 152 15.65 -0.81 10.75
CA HIS A 152 14.66 -1.69 10.12
C HIS A 152 13.69 -0.92 9.22
N ASN A 153 13.46 0.37 9.47
CA ASN A 153 12.67 1.25 8.63
C ASN A 153 13.31 1.47 7.26
N HIS A 154 14.62 1.31 7.10
CA HIS A 154 15.22 1.32 5.76
C HIS A 154 14.68 0.19 4.89
N ARG A 155 14.50 -1.00 5.47
CA ARG A 155 13.88 -2.15 4.79
C ARG A 155 12.39 -1.94 4.53
N ARG A 156 11.68 -1.27 5.46
CA ARG A 156 10.26 -0.91 5.27
C ARG A 156 10.08 0.13 4.15
N ILE A 157 10.98 1.12 4.05
CA ILE A 157 11.06 2.08 2.95
C ILE A 157 11.36 1.36 1.63
N SER A 158 12.34 0.46 1.60
CA SER A 158 12.62 -0.36 0.40
C SER A 158 11.36 -1.09 -0.05
N ARG A 159 10.60 -1.66 0.89
CA ARG A 159 9.36 -2.37 0.59
C ARG A 159 8.30 -1.45 0.00
N LEU A 160 8.10 -0.26 0.56
CA LEU A 160 7.19 0.73 -0.03
C LEU A 160 7.64 1.13 -1.45
N LEU A 161 8.93 1.44 -1.66
CA LEU A 161 9.44 1.83 -2.98
C LEU A 161 9.21 0.73 -4.02
N THR A 162 9.46 -0.53 -3.66
CA THR A 162 9.15 -1.67 -4.53
C THR A 162 7.65 -1.76 -4.81
N PHE A 163 6.81 -1.66 -3.77
CA PHE A 163 5.36 -1.72 -3.91
C PHE A 163 4.85 -0.63 -4.86
N LEU A 164 5.26 0.63 -4.70
CA LEU A 164 4.91 1.75 -5.58
C LEU A 164 5.28 1.45 -7.04
N CYS A 165 6.50 0.98 -7.30
CA CYS A 165 6.91 0.57 -8.65
C CYS A 165 6.04 -0.56 -9.20
N GLU A 166 5.72 -1.56 -8.38
CA GLU A 166 4.96 -2.74 -8.77
C GLU A 166 3.46 -2.47 -8.99
N ILE A 167 2.87 -1.45 -8.37
CA ILE A 167 1.48 -1.01 -8.63
C ILE A 167 1.37 0.05 -9.74
N GLY A 168 2.50 0.56 -10.23
CA GLY A 168 2.56 1.52 -11.34
C GLY A 168 2.77 2.98 -10.94
N GLU A 169 2.93 3.28 -9.65
CA GLU A 169 3.10 4.64 -9.09
C GLU A 169 4.58 5.08 -9.07
N ARG A 170 5.24 4.95 -10.23
CA ARG A 170 6.69 5.14 -10.36
C ARG A 170 7.14 6.59 -10.17
N SER A 171 6.34 7.54 -10.64
CA SER A 171 6.61 8.97 -10.44
C SER A 171 6.67 9.31 -8.95
N GLN A 172 5.74 8.77 -8.17
CA GLN A 172 5.70 8.91 -6.72
C GLN A 172 6.92 8.26 -6.07
N ALA A 173 7.29 7.03 -6.47
CA ALA A 173 8.48 6.35 -5.96
C ALA A 173 9.78 7.15 -6.23
N SER A 174 9.93 7.70 -7.44
CA SER A 174 11.08 8.54 -7.80
C SER A 174 11.12 9.84 -6.99
N SER A 175 9.99 10.52 -6.85
CA SER A 175 9.89 11.76 -6.05
C SER A 175 10.20 11.50 -4.57
N LEU A 176 9.73 10.37 -4.03
CA LEU A 176 10.02 9.93 -2.68
C LEU A 176 11.52 9.67 -2.48
N LEU A 177 12.17 8.98 -3.41
CA LEU A 177 13.61 8.71 -3.33
C LEU A 177 14.42 10.02 -3.30
N VAL A 178 14.10 10.97 -4.18
CA VAL A 178 14.76 12.30 -4.20
C VAL A 178 14.59 13.02 -2.87
N TYR A 179 13.38 13.00 -2.30
CA TYR A 179 13.11 13.58 -0.99
C TYR A 179 13.95 12.92 0.12
N LEU A 180 13.94 11.58 0.21
CA LEU A 180 14.69 10.85 1.22
C LEU A 180 16.20 11.12 1.14
N GLU A 181 16.77 11.18 -0.07
CA GLU A 181 18.18 11.49 -0.26
C GLU A 181 18.52 12.93 0.13
N THR A 182 17.60 13.88 -0.11
CA THR A 182 17.77 15.29 0.28
C THR A 182 17.84 15.42 1.80
N GLU A 183 16.89 14.82 2.53
CA GLU A 183 16.87 14.85 3.99
C GLU A 183 18.10 14.15 4.61
N LEU A 184 18.55 13.04 4.04
CA LEU A 184 19.78 12.36 4.48
C LEU A 184 21.04 13.15 4.16
N ALA A 185 21.08 13.89 3.04
CA ALA A 185 22.17 14.79 2.72
C ALA A 185 22.30 15.92 3.74
N GLU A 186 21.18 16.54 4.11
CA GLU A 186 21.14 17.57 5.14
C GLU A 186 21.63 17.05 6.51
N ALA A 187 21.37 15.77 6.80
CA ALA A 187 21.85 15.10 8.01
C ALA A 187 23.27 14.50 7.90
N ASN A 188 24.02 14.72 6.80
CA ASN A 188 25.33 14.09 6.53
C ASN A 188 25.31 12.55 6.58
N LEU A 189 24.24 11.93 6.06
CA LEU A 189 23.98 10.49 6.06
C LEU A 189 23.78 9.89 4.65
N LEU A 190 24.34 10.49 3.59
CA LEU A 190 24.30 9.88 2.24
C LEU A 190 25.08 8.55 2.14
N GLY A 191 25.88 8.20 3.15
CA GLY A 191 26.66 6.96 3.18
C GLY A 191 25.91 5.75 3.75
N ILE A 192 24.60 5.82 4.01
CA ILE A 192 23.87 4.65 4.52
C ILE A 192 23.76 3.55 3.46
N GLU A 193 23.79 2.30 3.91
CA GLU A 193 23.75 1.13 3.02
C GLU A 193 22.45 1.05 2.21
N ALA A 194 21.37 1.65 2.68
CA ALA A 194 20.06 1.58 2.05
C ALA A 194 19.97 2.33 0.71
N ILE A 195 20.71 3.43 0.54
CA ILE A 195 20.60 4.31 -0.65
C ILE A 195 20.90 3.55 -1.96
N PRO A 196 22.02 2.81 -2.10
CA PRO A 196 22.27 2.00 -3.29
C PRO A 196 21.13 1.02 -3.62
N TYR A 197 20.52 0.39 -2.61
CA TYR A 197 19.38 -0.50 -2.81
C TYR A 197 18.13 0.25 -3.29
N TRP A 198 17.83 1.41 -2.71
CA TRP A 198 16.69 2.22 -3.14
C TRP A 198 16.83 2.69 -4.59
N ARG A 199 18.02 3.15 -4.99
CA ARG A 199 18.32 3.51 -6.37
C ARG A 199 18.16 2.33 -7.33
N ALA A 200 18.63 1.15 -6.93
CA ALA A 200 18.52 -0.07 -7.74
C ALA A 200 17.06 -0.51 -7.97
N ILE A 201 16.17 -0.33 -6.98
CA ILE A 201 14.73 -0.61 -7.13
C ILE A 201 14.14 0.23 -8.28
N LEU A 202 14.46 1.52 -8.33
CA LEU A 202 13.95 2.43 -9.37
C LEU A 202 14.58 2.13 -10.73
N ALA A 203 15.89 1.86 -10.78
CA ALA A 203 16.59 1.53 -12.02
C ALA A 203 16.03 0.24 -12.67
N ALA A 204 15.87 -0.82 -11.90
CA ALA A 204 15.33 -2.09 -12.39
C ALA A 204 13.88 -1.94 -12.89
N ALA A 205 13.11 -1.03 -12.29
CA ALA A 205 11.78 -0.72 -12.76
C ALA A 205 11.85 -0.12 -14.18
N ILE A 206 12.74 0.85 -14.45
CA ILE A 206 12.92 1.51 -15.76
C ILE A 206 13.21 0.47 -16.85
N ASP A 207 14.16 -0.43 -16.62
CA ASP A 207 14.57 -1.44 -17.61
C ASP A 207 13.43 -2.41 -17.96
N GLY A 208 12.64 -2.83 -16.96
CA GLY A 208 11.48 -3.71 -17.16
C GLY A 208 10.32 -3.08 -17.94
N ALA A 209 10.22 -1.75 -17.99
CA ALA A 209 9.20 -1.04 -18.77
C ALA A 209 9.60 -0.82 -20.24
N THR A 210 10.89 -0.94 -20.56
CA THR A 210 11.40 -0.77 -21.93
C THR A 210 11.33 -2.08 -22.74
N SER A 211 10.92 -3.18 -22.08
CA SER A 211 10.89 -4.54 -22.64
C SER A 211 9.46 -5.10 -22.81
N GLN A 212 8.42 -4.27 -22.77
CA GLN A 212 7.02 -4.66 -23.04
C GLN A 212 6.45 -3.93 -24.24
#